data_AF-A0A085UER1-F1
#
_entry.id   AF-A0A085UER1-F1
#
_cell.length_a   1.000
_cell.length_b   1.000
_cell.length_c   1.000
_cell.angle_alpha   90.00
_cell.angle_beta   90.00
_cell.angle_gamma   90.00
#
_symmetry.space_group_name_H-M   'P 1'
#
loop_
_entity.id
_entity.type
_entity.pdbx_description
1 polymer ?
#
loop_
_entity_poly.entity_id
_entity_poly.type
_entity_poly.pdbx_seq_one_letter_code
_entity_poly.pdbx_strand_id
1 'polypeptide(L)'
;MRPNDRTLIDNVEDYLTHKGITTTLIDDVKENLRKDIQKSEKQGVDYIEYRQKSTAEIILTIQKNLFTLQFNPVVFFIINFILISYLYDKQLVPFGAATGLSILYILVLLPISVTIYSRIMRKSYLYQNRLESYIGLILAVVAMLLIGMNTFDITLGIHIVTQYTHLVIAVFGMFFTLWGLYRKRLEYTGVGLLLVQKTVDIIIRDPQAAQLISIAIWVMILVLIIFYTIELSSKKQV
;
A
#
# COMPACT_ATOMS: atom_id res chain seq x y z
N MET A 1 18.54 19.72 24.67
CA MET A 1 19.16 18.48 24.18
C MET A 1 20.41 18.14 24.94
N ARG A 2 20.36 17.01 25.65
CA ARG A 2 21.48 16.47 26.43
C ARG A 2 22.58 15.95 25.48
N PRO A 3 23.83 15.80 25.96
CA PRO A 3 24.92 15.25 25.14
C PRO A 3 24.59 13.85 24.58
N ASN A 4 24.05 12.95 25.41
CA ASN A 4 23.69 11.59 25.01
C ASN A 4 22.62 11.55 23.89
N ASP A 5 21.65 12.47 23.94
CA ASP A 5 20.60 12.58 22.92
C ASP A 5 21.16 13.03 21.56
N ARG A 6 22.16 13.93 21.57
CA ARG A 6 22.86 14.36 20.35
C ARG A 6 23.63 13.19 19.74
N THR A 7 24.40 12.48 20.56
CA THR A 7 25.14 11.29 20.12
C THR A 7 24.22 10.22 19.52
N LEU A 8 23.01 10.04 20.06
CA LEU A 8 22.03 9.13 19.45
C LEU A 8 21.60 9.58 18.05
N ILE A 9 21.32 10.88 17.86
CA ILE A 9 20.91 11.43 16.56
C ILE A 9 22.02 11.25 15.53
N ASP A 10 23.26 11.55 15.92
CA ASP A 10 24.43 11.41 15.05
C ASP A 10 24.65 9.94 14.68
N ASN A 11 24.54 9.01 15.65
CA ASN A 11 24.62 7.57 15.39
C ASN A 11 23.51 7.07 14.44
N VAL A 12 22.29 7.62 14.54
CA VAL A 12 21.18 7.27 13.62
C VAL A 12 21.49 7.79 12.21
N GLU A 13 21.98 9.03 12.09
CA GLU A 13 22.39 9.62 10.82
C GLU A 13 23.51 8.84 10.15
N ASP A 14 24.59 8.56 10.87
CA ASP A 14 25.73 7.79 10.36
C ASP A 14 25.29 6.41 9.89
N TYR A 15 24.47 5.72 10.69
CA TYR A 15 23.97 4.40 10.33
C TYR A 15 23.09 4.42 9.07
N LEU A 16 22.13 5.35 8.98
CA LEU A 16 21.22 5.43 7.83
C LEU A 16 21.95 5.89 6.56
N THR A 17 22.92 6.79 6.70
CA THR A 17 23.81 7.21 5.60
C THR A 17 24.61 6.04 5.08
N HIS A 18 25.22 5.25 5.97
CA HIS A 18 25.95 4.04 5.60
C HIS A 18 25.05 2.98 4.93
N LYS A 19 23.75 2.97 5.23
CA LYS A 19 22.76 2.11 4.57
C LYS A 19 22.22 2.65 3.25
N GLY A 20 22.67 3.82 2.79
CA GLY A 20 22.23 4.42 1.53
C GLY A 20 20.79 4.93 1.57
N ILE A 21 20.30 5.35 2.73
CA ILE A 21 19.01 6.04 2.84
C ILE A 21 19.20 7.50 2.37
N THR A 22 18.26 8.02 1.59
CA THR A 22 18.35 9.41 1.09
C THR A 22 18.41 10.42 2.22
N THR A 23 19.17 11.49 2.03
CA THR A 23 19.30 12.62 2.97
C THR A 23 17.96 13.18 3.46
N THR A 24 16.98 13.36 2.56
CA THR A 24 15.65 13.88 2.92
C THR A 24 14.89 13.00 3.92
N LEU A 25 15.01 11.67 3.79
CA LEU A 25 14.42 10.71 4.73
C LEU A 25 15.18 10.69 6.05
N ILE A 26 16.51 10.83 6.02
CA ILE A 26 17.34 10.95 7.22
C ILE A 26 16.95 12.22 8.00
N ASP A 27 16.79 13.36 7.32
CA ASP A 27 16.37 14.61 7.94
C ASP A 27 14.99 14.50 8.59
N ASP A 28 14.01 13.85 7.93
CA ASP A 28 12.70 13.58 8.52
C ASP A 28 12.84 12.72 9.79
N VAL A 29 13.66 11.65 9.73
CA VAL A 29 13.92 10.78 10.88
C VAL A 29 14.52 11.56 12.05
N LYS A 30 15.53 12.39 11.78
CA LYS A 30 16.18 13.24 12.78
C LYS A 30 15.19 14.20 13.42
N GLU A 31 14.34 14.84 12.62
CA GLU A 31 13.36 15.80 13.10
C GLU A 31 12.28 15.14 13.97
N ASN A 32 11.78 13.97 13.57
CA ASN A 32 10.83 13.22 14.40
C ASN A 32 11.47 12.66 15.67
N LEU A 33 12.73 12.21 15.59
CA LEU A 33 13.49 11.77 16.75
C LEU A 33 13.71 12.93 17.73
N ARG A 34 14.03 14.14 17.25
CA ARG A 34 14.12 15.35 18.08
C ARG A 34 12.81 15.64 18.81
N LYS A 35 11.68 15.58 18.10
CA LYS A 35 10.34 15.76 18.70
C LYS A 35 10.01 14.68 19.74
N ASP A 36 10.44 13.44 19.53
CA ASP A 36 10.21 12.36 20.49
C ASP A 36 11.11 12.49 21.74
N ILE A 37 12.36 12.94 21.57
CA ILE A 37 13.30 13.22 22.67
C ILE A 37 12.76 14.33 23.59
N GLN A 38 12.03 15.32 23.07
CA GLN A 38 11.38 16.32 23.92
C GLN A 38 10.42 15.70 24.95
N LYS A 39 9.90 14.49 24.72
CA LYS A 39 9.06 13.78 25.70
C LYS A 39 9.87 13.24 26.86
N SER A 40 11.07 12.71 26.61
CA SER A 40 11.97 12.25 27.70
C SER A 40 12.55 13.44 28.46
N GLU A 41 12.88 14.54 27.77
CA GLU A 41 13.34 15.77 28.42
C GLU A 41 12.30 16.33 29.41
N LYS A 42 11.00 16.30 29.06
CA LYS A 42 9.90 16.69 29.96
C LYS A 42 9.80 15.82 31.22
N GLN A 43 10.26 14.57 31.15
CA GLN A 43 10.25 13.64 32.26
C GLN A 43 11.58 13.64 33.04
N GLY A 44 12.56 14.43 32.60
CA GLY A 44 13.86 14.52 33.27
C GLY A 44 14.74 13.28 33.09
N VAL A 45 14.35 12.30 32.28
CA VAL A 45 15.08 11.04 32.06
C VAL A 45 15.80 11.03 30.72
N ASP A 46 16.84 10.20 30.62
CA ASP A 46 17.57 10.03 29.36
C ASP A 46 16.69 9.30 28.33
N TYR A 47 16.86 9.59 27.04
CA TYR A 47 15.97 9.03 26.03
C TYR A 47 16.05 7.50 25.92
N ILE A 48 17.24 6.93 26.10
CA ILE A 48 17.47 5.47 26.14
C ILE A 48 16.66 4.83 27.28
N GLU A 49 16.65 5.48 28.44
CA GLU A 49 15.93 5.05 29.63
C GLU A 49 14.41 5.20 29.45
N TYR A 50 13.96 6.34 28.92
CA TYR A 50 12.56 6.58 28.54
C TYR A 50 12.03 5.53 27.57
N ARG A 51 12.84 5.13 26.59
CA ARG A 51 12.49 4.14 25.58
C ARG A 51 12.67 2.69 26.07
N GLN A 52 13.33 2.49 27.20
CA GLN A 52 13.72 1.17 27.73
C GLN A 52 14.42 0.30 26.68
N LYS A 53 15.28 0.91 25.85
CA LYS A 53 15.95 0.27 24.71
C LYS A 53 17.33 0.84 24.53
N SER A 54 18.27 -0.02 24.15
CA SER A 54 19.62 0.40 23.75
C SER A 54 19.60 1.25 22.48
N THR A 55 20.63 2.06 22.28
CA THR A 55 20.85 2.83 21.03
C THR A 55 20.76 1.93 19.79
N ALA A 56 21.38 0.75 19.83
CA ALA A 56 21.35 -0.21 18.74
C ALA A 56 19.91 -0.69 18.43
N GLU A 57 19.11 -1.02 19.45
CA GLU A 57 17.72 -1.44 19.25
C GLU A 57 16.83 -0.32 18.71
N ILE A 58 17.10 0.93 19.09
CA ILE A 58 16.39 2.10 18.55
C ILE A 58 16.71 2.25 17.06
N ILE A 59 18.00 2.23 16.70
CA ILE A 59 18.46 2.31 15.30
C ILE A 59 17.85 1.18 14.46
N LEU A 60 17.92 -0.06 14.95
CA LEU A 60 17.33 -1.23 14.28
C LEU A 60 15.81 -1.11 14.13
N THR A 61 15.11 -0.59 15.14
CA THR A 61 13.67 -0.34 15.07
C THR A 61 13.35 0.68 13.98
N ILE A 62 14.08 1.81 13.95
CA ILE A 62 13.93 2.86 12.93
C ILE A 62 14.16 2.28 11.53
N GLN A 63 15.27 1.58 11.32
CA GLN A 63 15.61 0.98 10.03
C GLN A 63 14.51 0.03 9.54
N LYS A 64 14.09 -0.93 10.37
CA LYS A 64 13.07 -1.92 10.00
C LYS A 64 11.74 -1.25 9.64
N ASN A 65 11.34 -0.25 10.41
CA ASN A 65 10.09 0.46 10.17
C ASN A 65 10.15 1.37 8.95
N LEU A 66 11.29 2.03 8.71
CA LEU A 66 11.51 2.85 7.52
C LEU A 66 11.41 2.00 6.25
N PHE A 67 12.04 0.82 6.25
CA PHE A 67 11.91 -0.16 5.17
C PHE A 67 10.44 -0.60 5.00
N THR A 68 9.75 -0.92 6.10
CA THR A 68 8.34 -1.31 6.04
C THR A 68 7.47 -0.21 5.42
N LEU A 69 7.69 1.06 5.78
CA LEU A 69 6.96 2.19 5.22
C LEU A 69 7.24 2.42 3.73
N GLN A 70 8.46 2.18 3.27
CA GLN A 70 8.83 2.29 1.85
C GLN A 70 8.27 1.13 1.00
N PHE A 71 8.29 -0.10 1.53
CA PHE A 71 7.85 -1.28 0.79
C PHE A 71 6.33 -1.51 0.85
N ASN A 72 5.66 -1.04 1.89
CA ASN A 72 4.22 -1.25 2.08
C ASN A 72 3.36 -0.71 0.91
N PRO A 73 3.58 0.50 0.36
CA PRO A 73 2.87 0.96 -0.84
C PRO A 73 3.05 0.03 -2.05
N VAL A 74 4.27 -0.49 -2.26
CA VAL A 74 4.60 -1.41 -3.37
C VAL A 74 3.85 -2.72 -3.22
N VAL A 75 3.92 -3.31 -2.03
CA VAL A 75 3.26 -4.58 -1.70
C VAL A 75 1.74 -4.44 -1.82
N PHE A 76 1.17 -3.34 -1.29
CA PHE A 76 -0.24 -3.03 -1.41
C PHE A 76 -0.67 -2.96 -2.88
N PHE A 77 0.08 -2.24 -3.72
CA PHE A 77 -0.22 -2.14 -5.14
C PHE A 77 -0.15 -3.50 -5.85
N ILE A 78 0.96 -4.23 -5.72
CA ILE A 78 1.18 -5.49 -6.42
C ILE A 78 0.15 -6.56 -6.04
N ILE A 79 -0.11 -6.73 -4.74
CA ILE A 79 -1.07 -7.74 -4.27
C ILE A 79 -2.47 -7.43 -4.82
N ASN A 80 -2.95 -6.19 -4.69
CA ASN A 80 -4.27 -5.83 -5.20
C ASN A 80 -4.32 -5.84 -6.74
N PHE A 81 -3.23 -5.49 -7.42
CA PHE A 81 -3.13 -5.59 -8.88
C PHE A 81 -3.35 -7.03 -9.34
N ILE A 82 -2.64 -7.99 -8.75
CA ILE A 82 -2.75 -9.41 -9.10
C ILE A 82 -4.15 -9.93 -8.77
N LEU A 83 -4.65 -9.65 -7.56
CA LEU A 83 -5.96 -10.16 -7.13
C LEU A 83 -7.11 -9.61 -7.98
N ILE A 84 -7.13 -8.30 -8.29
CA ILE A 84 -8.16 -7.73 -9.19
C ILE A 84 -8.02 -8.33 -10.58
N SER A 85 -6.80 -8.39 -11.11
CA SER A 85 -6.58 -8.87 -12.48
C SER A 85 -7.00 -10.34 -12.63
N TYR A 86 -6.73 -11.16 -11.62
CA TYR A 86 -6.89 -12.62 -11.67
C TYR A 86 -8.25 -13.11 -11.17
N LEU A 87 -8.80 -12.52 -10.10
CA LEU A 87 -10.05 -12.98 -9.51
C LEU A 87 -11.28 -12.29 -10.12
N TYR A 88 -11.14 -11.03 -10.53
CA TYR A 88 -12.25 -10.26 -11.08
C TYR A 88 -12.37 -10.52 -12.59
N ASP A 89 -13.22 -11.47 -12.96
CA ASP A 89 -13.45 -11.79 -14.36
C ASP A 89 -14.27 -10.71 -15.05
N LYS A 90 -13.66 -10.08 -16.06
CA LYS A 90 -14.30 -9.03 -16.86
C LYS A 90 -15.43 -9.61 -17.72
N GLN A 91 -15.35 -10.86 -18.14
CA GLN A 91 -16.34 -11.48 -19.04
C GLN A 91 -17.70 -11.67 -18.39
N LEU A 92 -17.75 -11.82 -17.06
CA LEU A 92 -19.00 -11.99 -16.30
C LEU A 92 -19.75 -10.68 -16.05
N VAL A 93 -19.06 -9.55 -16.15
CA VAL A 93 -19.58 -8.22 -15.79
C VAL A 93 -20.78 -7.82 -16.66
N PRO A 94 -20.76 -7.94 -18.01
CA PRO A 94 -21.91 -7.58 -18.84
C PRO A 94 -23.17 -8.39 -18.51
N PHE A 95 -22.99 -9.63 -18.06
CA PHE A 95 -24.07 -10.55 -17.70
C PHE A 95 -24.62 -10.32 -16.28
N GLY A 96 -24.05 -9.39 -15.51
CA GLY A 96 -24.43 -9.20 -14.11
C GLY A 96 -24.10 -10.44 -13.28
N ALA A 97 -22.88 -10.94 -13.42
CA ALA A 97 -22.40 -12.09 -12.68
C ALA A 97 -20.99 -11.85 -12.13
N ALA A 98 -20.67 -12.52 -11.03
CA ALA A 98 -19.36 -12.47 -10.40
C ALA A 98 -19.05 -13.81 -9.75
N THR A 99 -17.77 -14.21 -9.74
CA THR A 99 -17.34 -15.40 -9.00
C THR A 99 -17.38 -15.15 -7.50
N GLY A 100 -17.60 -16.19 -6.69
CA GLY A 100 -17.55 -16.07 -5.24
C GLY A 100 -16.20 -15.56 -4.73
N LEU A 101 -15.10 -15.93 -5.41
CA LEU A 101 -13.76 -15.39 -5.12
C LEU A 101 -13.66 -13.87 -5.35
N SER A 102 -14.22 -13.36 -6.46
CA SER A 102 -14.22 -11.92 -6.75
C SER A 102 -15.03 -11.12 -5.72
N ILE A 103 -16.16 -11.66 -5.28
CA ILE A 103 -17.01 -11.07 -4.24
C ILE A 103 -16.25 -11.01 -2.91
N LEU A 104 -15.64 -12.12 -2.51
CA LEU A 104 -14.83 -12.20 -1.30
C LEU A 104 -13.68 -11.20 -1.33
N TYR A 105 -13.00 -11.09 -2.48
CA TYR A 105 -11.92 -10.11 -2.64
C TYR A 105 -12.42 -8.66 -2.50
N ILE A 106 -13.47 -8.28 -3.24
CA ILE A 106 -13.98 -6.90 -3.26
C ILE A 106 -14.57 -6.48 -1.92
N LEU A 107 -15.33 -7.35 -1.25
CA LEU A 107 -16.03 -7.00 -0.01
C LEU A 107 -15.17 -7.13 1.24
N VAL A 108 -14.18 -8.04 1.23
CA VAL A 108 -13.40 -8.37 2.43
C VAL A 108 -11.94 -7.97 2.27
N LEU A 109 -11.23 -8.53 1.29
CA LEU A 109 -9.78 -8.34 1.21
C LEU A 109 -9.38 -6.92 0.82
N LEU A 110 -10.04 -6.31 -0.17
CA LEU A 110 -9.73 -4.97 -0.62
C LEU A 110 -9.95 -3.93 0.51
N PRO A 111 -11.08 -3.91 1.24
CA PRO A 111 -11.25 -2.99 2.37
C PRO A 111 -10.23 -3.20 3.50
N ILE A 112 -9.91 -4.47 3.83
CA ILE A 112 -8.91 -4.79 4.85
C ILE A 112 -7.52 -4.32 4.40
N SER A 113 -7.14 -4.57 3.15
CA SER A 113 -5.85 -4.15 2.60
C SER A 113 -5.71 -2.62 2.59
N VAL A 114 -6.77 -1.91 2.20
CA VAL A 114 -6.81 -0.43 2.23
C VAL A 114 -6.69 0.10 3.65
N THR A 115 -7.38 -0.52 4.62
CA THR A 115 -7.35 -0.11 6.02
C THR A 115 -5.97 -0.29 6.62
N ILE A 116 -5.33 -1.44 6.41
CA ILE A 116 -3.97 -1.71 6.90
C ILE A 116 -2.97 -0.77 6.25
N TYR A 117 -3.06 -0.61 4.92
CA TYR A 117 -2.20 0.30 4.19
C TYR A 117 -2.29 1.73 4.76
N SER A 118 -3.51 2.24 4.93
CA SER A 118 -3.77 3.55 5.56
C SER A 118 -3.25 3.65 6.99
N ARG A 119 -3.39 2.60 7.81
CA ARG A 119 -2.91 2.61 9.21
C ARG A 119 -1.38 2.62 9.29
N ILE A 120 -0.70 1.80 8.50
CA ILE A 120 0.77 1.77 8.46
C ILE A 120 1.30 3.14 8.02
N MET A 121 0.70 3.75 6.99
CA MET A 121 1.13 5.06 6.48
C MET A 121 0.96 6.21 7.48
N ARG A 122 0.13 6.05 8.53
CA ARG A 122 -0.06 7.05 9.59
C ARG A 122 0.87 6.84 10.80
N LYS A 123 1.59 5.71 10.89
CA LYS A 123 2.42 5.39 12.05
C LYS A 123 3.84 5.94 11.91
N SER A 124 4.41 6.33 13.05
CA SER A 124 5.81 6.77 13.15
C SER A 124 6.76 5.59 12.99
N TYR A 125 7.88 5.80 12.29
CA TYR A 125 8.97 4.83 12.19
C TYR A 125 9.74 4.63 13.50
N LEU A 126 9.50 5.46 14.53
CA LEU A 126 10.20 5.36 15.80
C LEU A 126 9.72 4.18 16.66
N TYR A 127 8.49 3.68 16.47
CA TYR A 127 7.87 2.66 17.33
C TYR A 127 7.55 1.38 16.57
N GLN A 128 7.53 0.24 17.27
CA GLN A 128 7.32 -1.07 16.61
C GLN A 128 5.89 -1.22 16.08
N ASN A 129 5.76 -1.69 14.83
CA ASN A 129 4.48 -1.95 14.15
C ASN A 129 4.14 -3.45 14.09
N ARG A 130 4.12 -4.14 15.24
CA ARG A 130 3.96 -5.61 15.28
C ARG A 130 2.60 -6.08 14.75
N LEU A 131 1.50 -5.46 15.20
CA LEU A 131 0.15 -5.89 14.83
C LEU A 131 -0.10 -5.79 13.32
N GLU A 132 0.26 -4.67 12.71
CA GLU A 132 0.05 -4.46 11.27
C GLU A 132 0.90 -5.41 10.42
N SER A 133 2.11 -5.76 10.89
CA SER A 133 2.95 -6.76 10.23
C SER A 133 2.29 -8.16 10.23
N TYR A 134 1.65 -8.56 11.32
CA TYR A 134 0.94 -9.85 11.38
C TYR A 134 -0.28 -9.86 10.46
N ILE A 135 -1.08 -8.80 10.45
CA ILE A 135 -2.26 -8.74 9.59
C ILE A 135 -1.84 -8.69 8.11
N GLY A 136 -0.74 -7.99 7.78
CA GLY A 136 -0.17 -8.00 6.43
C GLY A 136 0.29 -9.39 5.99
N LEU A 137 0.92 -10.17 6.89
CA LEU A 137 1.29 -11.56 6.61
C LEU A 137 0.05 -12.44 6.37
N ILE A 138 -0.97 -12.32 7.22
CA ILE A 138 -2.25 -13.04 7.05
C ILE A 138 -2.88 -12.71 5.70
N LEU A 139 -2.91 -11.42 5.31
CA LEU A 139 -3.41 -11.01 4.00
C LEU A 139 -2.63 -11.66 2.84
N ALA A 140 -1.30 -11.71 2.93
CA ALA A 140 -0.48 -12.33 1.90
C ALA A 140 -0.76 -13.83 1.76
N VAL A 141 -0.94 -14.53 2.89
CA VAL A 141 -1.32 -15.94 2.91
C VAL A 141 -2.70 -16.15 2.28
N VAL A 142 -3.70 -15.35 2.68
CA VAL A 142 -5.05 -15.46 2.10
C VAL A 142 -5.05 -15.13 0.61
N ALA A 143 -4.31 -14.10 0.19
CA ALA A 143 -4.16 -13.76 -1.22
C ALA A 143 -3.58 -14.93 -2.03
N MET A 144 -2.53 -15.59 -1.52
CA MET A 144 -1.93 -16.77 -2.14
C MET A 144 -2.93 -17.93 -2.23
N LEU A 145 -3.72 -18.15 -1.19
CA LEU A 145 -4.78 -19.16 -1.20
C LEU A 145 -5.84 -18.87 -2.27
N LEU A 146 -6.32 -17.62 -2.38
CA LEU A 146 -7.33 -17.28 -3.41
C LEU A 146 -6.78 -17.43 -4.83
N ILE A 147 -5.52 -17.04 -5.05
CA ILE A 147 -4.86 -17.26 -6.34
C ILE A 147 -4.80 -18.76 -6.62
N GLY A 148 -4.34 -19.57 -5.67
CA GLY A 148 -4.29 -21.03 -5.81
C GLY A 148 -5.65 -21.63 -6.12
N MET A 149 -6.70 -21.24 -5.38
CA MET A 149 -8.07 -21.70 -5.63
C MET A 149 -8.52 -21.40 -7.05
N ASN A 150 -8.31 -20.17 -7.53
CA ASN A 150 -8.69 -19.78 -8.89
C ASN A 150 -7.88 -20.53 -9.95
N THR A 151 -6.60 -20.82 -9.71
CA THR A 151 -5.75 -21.62 -10.62
C THR A 151 -6.24 -23.07 -10.77
N PHE A 152 -6.88 -23.63 -9.74
CA PHE A 152 -7.48 -24.96 -9.78
C PHE A 152 -9.00 -24.93 -10.09
N ASP A 153 -9.49 -23.85 -10.71
CA ASP A 153 -10.89 -23.62 -11.08
C ASP A 153 -11.90 -23.64 -9.91
N ILE A 154 -11.42 -23.46 -8.67
CA ILE A 154 -12.25 -23.38 -7.46
C ILE A 154 -12.74 -21.94 -7.29
N THR A 155 -13.74 -21.53 -8.08
CA THR A 155 -14.24 -20.14 -8.15
C THR A 155 -15.28 -19.77 -7.07
N LEU A 156 -15.63 -20.71 -6.18
CA LEU A 156 -16.73 -20.60 -5.22
C LEU A 156 -18.11 -20.32 -5.87
N GLY A 157 -18.28 -20.79 -7.11
CA GLY A 157 -19.49 -20.63 -7.91
C GLY A 157 -19.63 -19.26 -8.56
N ILE A 158 -20.56 -19.18 -9.51
CA ILE A 158 -20.96 -17.93 -10.17
C ILE A 158 -22.24 -17.45 -9.51
N HIS A 159 -22.21 -16.22 -9.03
CA HIS A 159 -23.34 -15.59 -8.34
C HIS A 159 -23.89 -14.47 -9.22
N ILE A 160 -25.22 -14.34 -9.22
CA ILE A 160 -25.91 -13.25 -9.92
C ILE A 160 -25.70 -11.97 -9.11
N VAL A 161 -25.09 -10.98 -9.74
CA VAL A 161 -24.76 -9.68 -9.15
C VAL A 161 -25.33 -8.61 -10.06
N THR A 162 -26.18 -7.72 -9.52
CA THR A 162 -26.83 -6.72 -10.37
C THR A 162 -25.81 -5.85 -11.12
N GLN A 163 -26.13 -5.43 -12.34
CA GLN A 163 -25.29 -4.48 -13.08
C GLN A 163 -25.04 -3.19 -12.28
N TYR A 164 -25.99 -2.78 -11.43
CA TYR A 164 -25.82 -1.66 -10.50
C TYR A 164 -24.72 -1.89 -9.47
N THR A 165 -24.50 -3.12 -9.01
CA THR A 165 -23.40 -3.44 -8.10
C THR A 165 -22.04 -3.21 -8.76
N HIS A 166 -21.88 -3.64 -10.01
CA HIS A 166 -20.67 -3.38 -10.77
C HIS A 166 -20.49 -1.88 -11.09
N LEU A 167 -21.58 -1.14 -11.33
CA LEU A 167 -21.53 0.32 -11.45
C LEU A 167 -21.03 0.97 -10.15
N VAL A 168 -21.49 0.50 -8.99
CA VAL A 168 -20.98 0.97 -7.68
C VAL A 168 -19.48 0.70 -7.56
N ILE A 169 -19.01 -0.47 -7.98
CA ILE A 169 -17.57 -0.80 -7.99
C ILE A 169 -16.80 0.16 -8.93
N ALA A 170 -17.37 0.48 -10.09
CA ALA A 170 -16.79 1.44 -11.03
C ALA A 170 -16.65 2.85 -10.42
N VAL A 171 -17.68 3.31 -9.73
CA VAL A 171 -17.70 4.60 -9.02
C VAL A 171 -16.66 4.61 -7.89
N PHE A 172 -16.55 3.52 -7.11
CA PHE A 172 -15.47 3.38 -6.14
C PHE A 172 -14.10 3.40 -6.80
N GLY A 173 -13.95 2.76 -7.97
CA GLY A 173 -12.72 2.83 -8.78
C GLY A 173 -12.34 4.26 -9.13
N MET A 174 -13.28 5.05 -9.68
CA MET A 174 -13.05 6.47 -9.99
C MET A 174 -12.68 7.27 -8.75
N PHE A 175 -13.38 7.05 -7.63
CA PHE A 175 -13.06 7.69 -6.37
C PHE A 175 -11.63 7.38 -5.91
N PHE A 176 -11.22 6.10 -5.95
CA PHE A 176 -9.85 5.68 -5.62
C PHE A 176 -8.82 6.32 -6.53
N THR A 177 -9.10 6.41 -7.84
CA THR A 177 -8.23 7.07 -8.81
C THR A 177 -8.04 8.55 -8.48
N LEU A 178 -9.14 9.29 -8.30
CA LEU A 178 -9.09 10.72 -7.99
C LEU A 178 -8.47 11.00 -6.62
N TRP A 179 -8.82 10.21 -5.60
CA TRP A 179 -8.26 10.32 -4.27
C TRP A 179 -6.75 10.02 -4.26
N GLY A 180 -6.32 8.98 -4.98
CA GLY A 180 -4.92 8.63 -5.14
C GLY A 180 -4.12 9.75 -5.79
N LEU A 181 -4.63 10.33 -6.88
CA LEU A 181 -4.01 11.48 -7.55
C LEU A 181 -3.92 12.69 -6.61
N TYR A 182 -5.02 13.03 -5.93
CA TYR A 182 -5.07 14.15 -4.99
C TYR A 182 -4.06 14.02 -3.85
N ARG A 183 -3.89 12.81 -3.32
CA ARG A 183 -2.93 12.52 -2.24
C ARG A 183 -1.51 12.25 -2.72
N LYS A 184 -1.24 12.27 -4.03
CA LYS A 184 0.02 11.82 -4.65
C LYS A 184 0.41 10.39 -4.24
N ARG A 185 -0.58 9.51 -4.23
CA ARG A 185 -0.51 8.09 -3.81
C ARG A 185 -0.86 7.22 -5.01
N LEU A 186 0.16 6.95 -5.84
CA LEU A 186 0.01 6.27 -7.13
C LEU A 186 -0.54 4.84 -6.99
N GLU A 187 -0.29 4.18 -5.87
CA GLU A 187 -0.82 2.86 -5.55
C GLU A 187 -2.36 2.84 -5.45
N TYR A 188 -2.97 3.87 -4.86
CA TYR A 188 -4.44 4.01 -4.87
C TYR A 188 -4.95 4.33 -6.26
N THR A 189 -4.20 5.16 -7.01
CA THR A 189 -4.54 5.50 -8.39
C THR A 189 -4.59 4.26 -9.27
N GLY A 190 -3.57 3.40 -9.19
CA GLY A 190 -3.49 2.17 -9.99
C GLY A 190 -4.56 1.14 -9.61
N VAL A 191 -4.86 0.95 -8.32
CA VAL A 191 -5.98 0.09 -7.87
C VAL A 191 -7.32 0.63 -8.37
N GLY A 192 -7.55 1.93 -8.28
CA GLY A 192 -8.76 2.57 -8.81
C GLY A 192 -8.92 2.38 -10.31
N LEU A 193 -7.84 2.60 -11.07
CA LEU A 193 -7.84 2.42 -12.53
C LEU A 193 -8.13 0.97 -12.92
N LEU A 194 -7.64 -0.03 -12.19
CA LEU A 194 -7.97 -1.43 -12.43
C LEU A 194 -9.45 -1.73 -12.20
N LEU A 195 -10.05 -1.19 -11.14
CA LEU A 195 -11.49 -1.37 -10.90
C LEU A 195 -12.32 -0.77 -12.03
N VAL A 196 -11.96 0.44 -12.49
CA VAL A 196 -12.60 1.08 -13.65
C VAL A 196 -12.38 0.25 -14.92
N GLN A 197 -11.18 -0.26 -15.15
CA GLN A 197 -10.86 -1.09 -16.33
C GLN A 197 -11.74 -2.35 -16.39
N LYS A 198 -11.94 -3.02 -15.24
CA LYS A 198 -12.75 -4.24 -15.13
C LYS A 198 -14.25 -3.97 -15.27
N THR A 199 -14.71 -2.75 -14.99
CA THR A 199 -16.13 -2.38 -14.96
C THR A 199 -16.56 -1.47 -16.10
N VAL A 200 -15.63 -1.12 -17.01
CA VAL A 200 -15.87 -0.17 -18.11
C VAL A 200 -17.03 -0.58 -19.01
N ASP A 201 -17.26 -1.88 -19.21
CA ASP A 201 -18.31 -2.41 -20.09
C ASP A 201 -19.72 -2.13 -19.55
N ILE A 202 -19.86 -1.80 -18.26
CA ILE A 202 -21.14 -1.36 -17.68
C ILE A 202 -21.34 0.14 -17.78
N ILE A 203 -20.25 0.91 -17.79
CA ILE A 203 -20.29 2.36 -17.94
C ILE A 203 -20.58 2.72 -19.39
N ILE A 204 -19.97 1.99 -20.33
CA ILE A 204 -19.98 2.27 -21.76
C ILE A 204 -20.65 1.11 -22.47
N ARG A 205 -21.87 1.36 -22.95
CA ARG A 205 -22.69 0.33 -23.60
C ARG A 205 -22.23 -0.02 -25.02
N ASP A 206 -21.54 0.91 -25.69
CA ASP A 206 -20.95 0.64 -27.00
C ASP A 206 -19.69 -0.23 -26.82
N PRO A 207 -19.68 -1.48 -27.33
CA PRO A 207 -18.55 -2.39 -27.16
C PRO A 207 -17.24 -1.85 -27.76
N GLN A 208 -17.30 -1.12 -28.88
CA GLN A 208 -16.11 -0.58 -29.52
C GLN A 208 -15.49 0.53 -28.66
N ALA A 209 -16.31 1.48 -28.20
CA ALA A 209 -15.87 2.52 -27.29
C ALA A 209 -15.35 1.96 -25.96
N ALA A 210 -16.03 0.97 -25.37
CA ALA A 210 -15.61 0.31 -24.14
C ALA A 210 -14.24 -0.38 -24.28
N GLN A 211 -13.99 -1.03 -25.42
CA GLN A 211 -12.70 -1.66 -25.71
C GLN A 211 -11.58 -0.62 -25.87
N LEU A 212 -11.81 0.45 -26.62
CA LEU A 212 -10.82 1.53 -26.80
C LEU A 212 -10.45 2.17 -25.45
N ILE A 213 -11.44 2.45 -24.62
CA ILE A 213 -11.22 3.04 -23.29
C ILE A 213 -10.55 2.04 -22.35
N SER A 214 -10.91 0.76 -22.41
CA SER A 214 -10.19 -0.30 -21.68
C SER A 214 -8.70 -0.33 -22.03
N ILE A 215 -8.34 -0.20 -23.31
CA ILE A 215 -6.95 -0.16 -23.77
C ILE A 215 -6.25 1.10 -23.26
N ALA A 216 -6.92 2.26 -23.35
CA ALA A 216 -6.37 3.52 -22.84
C ALA A 216 -6.07 3.45 -21.33
N ILE A 217 -6.95 2.83 -20.54
CA ILE A 217 -6.71 2.62 -19.10
C ILE A 217 -5.52 1.69 -18.87
N TRP A 218 -5.36 0.62 -19.65
CA TRP A 218 -4.18 -0.25 -19.55
C TRP A 218 -2.88 0.50 -19.85
N VAL A 219 -2.86 1.36 -20.87
CA VAL A 219 -1.70 2.22 -21.18
C VAL A 219 -1.40 3.15 -20.01
N MET A 220 -2.42 3.78 -19.41
CA MET A 220 -2.24 4.62 -18.23
C MET A 220 -1.67 3.86 -17.03
N ILE A 221 -2.16 2.64 -16.79
CA ILE A 221 -1.64 1.76 -15.72
C ILE A 221 -0.17 1.43 -15.99
N LEU A 222 0.21 1.10 -17.23
CA LEU A 222 1.59 0.82 -17.60
C LEU A 222 2.51 2.03 -17.35
N VAL A 223 2.09 3.21 -17.81
CA VAL A 223 2.84 4.46 -17.57
C VAL A 223 2.99 4.73 -16.08
N LEU A 224 1.93 4.51 -15.29
CA LEU A 224 1.96 4.67 -13.83
C LEU A 224 2.97 3.71 -13.19
N ILE A 225 3.00 2.44 -13.62
CA ILE A 225 3.96 1.46 -13.11
C ILE A 225 5.39 1.91 -13.44
N ILE A 226 5.67 2.30 -14.68
CA ILE A 226 7.00 2.76 -15.11
C ILE A 226 7.42 3.97 -14.27
N PHE A 227 6.56 4.98 -14.15
CA PHE A 227 6.83 6.17 -13.36
C PHE A 227 7.10 5.82 -11.90
N TYR A 228 6.28 4.95 -11.31
CA TYR A 228 6.43 4.50 -9.93
C TYR A 228 7.75 3.74 -9.70
N THR A 229 8.15 2.89 -10.64
CA THR A 229 9.44 2.19 -10.61
C THR A 229 10.62 3.16 -10.72
N ILE A 230 10.54 4.16 -11.59
CA ILE A 230 11.58 5.20 -11.71
C ILE A 230 11.68 6.00 -10.40
N GLU A 231 10.55 6.41 -9.82
CA GLU A 231 10.53 7.16 -8.56
C GLU A 231 11.17 6.34 -7.43
N LEU A 232 10.84 5.05 -7.33
CA LEU A 232 11.45 4.12 -6.37
C LEU A 232 12.95 3.92 -6.59
N SER A 233 13.39 3.86 -7.85
CA SER A 233 14.81 3.71 -8.21
C SER A 233 15.61 4.97 -7.87
N SER A 234 15.05 6.15 -8.16
CA SER A 234 15.70 7.44 -7.90
C SER A 234 15.95 7.69 -6.41
N LYS A 235 15.05 7.22 -5.53
CA LYS A 235 15.20 7.26 -4.07
C LYS A 235 16.30 6.37 -3.52
N LYS A 236 17.00 5.58 -4.34
CA LYS A 236 18.17 4.80 -3.91
C LYS A 236 19.51 5.40 -4.34
N GLN A 237 19.50 6.44 -5.17
CA GLN A 237 20.70 6.94 -5.86
C GLN A 237 21.11 8.37 -5.46
N VAL A 238 20.50 8.95 -4.43
CA VAL A 238 20.82 10.31 -3.93
C VAL A 238 21.17 10.28 -2.46
#